data_AF-A0AAD2FD51-F1
#
_entry.id   AF-A0AAD2FD51-F1
#
_cell.length_a   1.000
_cell.length_b   1.000
_cell.length_c   1.000
_cell.angle_alpha   90.00
_cell.angle_beta   90.00
_cell.angle_gamma   90.00
#
_symmetry.space_group_name_H-M   'P 1'
#
loop_
_entity.id
_entity.type
_entity.pdbx_description
1 polymer ?
#
loop_
_entity_poly.entity_id
_entity_poly.type
_entity_poly.pdbx_seq_one_letter_code
_entity_poly.pdbx_strand_id
1 'polypeptide(L)'
;MRSFPHAWGFSGGSVDSTDDSLEAAIAREIWEETGLKVSGSSLSAMQALDASAGDGEKTTTSCSGWTIECIWESVFPTIPEPRITIKRHHLVVYLSIKLSEREMSQMSLKLCDEEVDAAVWLSPKKVNSILAKGLCRADSSVSEEEIWVDLLTSSNTQVAAKTGVKESLEHLSGIYPRFDDDDTSSQHPFGMAQGSLFALQEYCNRHHDE
;
A
#
# COMPACT_ATOMS: atom_id res chain seq x y z
N MET A 1 12.57 -7.85 -13.11
CA MET A 1 11.77 -9.09 -12.95
C MET A 1 11.03 -8.99 -11.63
N ARG A 2 9.70 -8.97 -11.66
CA ARG A 2 8.87 -8.82 -10.46
C ARG A 2 8.93 -10.09 -9.62
N SER A 3 9.12 -9.94 -8.31
CA SER A 3 9.28 -11.11 -7.42
C SER A 3 7.93 -11.77 -7.09
N PHE A 4 6.83 -11.03 -7.22
CA PHE A 4 5.45 -11.47 -6.97
C PHE A 4 4.54 -10.90 -8.08
N PRO A 5 4.47 -11.56 -9.25
CA PRO A 5 3.59 -11.10 -10.32
C PRO A 5 2.12 -11.13 -9.87
N HIS A 6 1.33 -10.13 -10.28
CA HIS A 6 -0.10 -10.00 -9.98
C HIS A 6 -0.49 -9.89 -8.49
N ALA A 7 0.49 -9.68 -7.61
CA ALA A 7 0.22 -9.34 -6.22
C ALA A 7 -0.15 -7.85 -6.11
N TRP A 8 -1.20 -7.54 -5.36
CA TRP A 8 -1.50 -6.19 -4.92
C TRP A 8 -0.65 -5.83 -3.70
N GLY A 9 -0.07 -4.64 -3.71
CA GLY A 9 0.73 -4.11 -2.61
C GLY A 9 0.74 -2.59 -2.63
N PHE A 10 1.31 -2.01 -1.57
CA PHE A 10 1.67 -0.59 -1.59
C PHE A 10 2.97 -0.41 -2.38
N SER A 11 3.13 0.76 -2.99
CA SER A 11 4.36 1.11 -3.67
C SER A 11 5.55 1.10 -2.72
N GLY A 12 6.68 0.56 -3.14
CA GLY A 12 7.87 0.50 -2.31
C GLY A 12 8.90 -0.53 -2.74
N GLY A 13 10.12 -0.33 -2.25
CA GLY A 13 11.25 -1.19 -2.56
C GLY A 13 12.33 -1.14 -1.49
N SER A 14 13.56 -1.40 -1.92
CA SER A 14 14.70 -1.45 -0.99
C SER A 14 15.26 -0.04 -0.79
N VAL A 15 15.70 0.25 0.42
CA VAL A 15 16.51 1.44 0.70
C VAL A 15 17.88 1.26 0.03
N ASP A 16 18.26 2.20 -0.84
CA ASP A 16 19.58 2.25 -1.47
C ASP A 16 20.58 2.92 -0.53
N SER A 17 21.85 2.55 -0.67
CA SER A 17 23.00 3.26 -0.14
C SER A 17 23.07 4.75 -0.51
N THR A 18 22.39 5.16 -1.59
CA THR A 18 22.31 6.56 -2.03
C THR A 18 21.14 7.33 -1.44
N ASP A 19 20.21 6.67 -0.74
CA ASP A 19 19.07 7.35 -0.12
C ASP A 19 19.50 8.05 1.17
N ASP A 20 19.23 9.36 1.26
CA ASP A 20 19.60 10.17 2.43
C ASP A 20 18.73 9.87 3.67
N SER A 21 17.54 9.27 3.48
CA SER A 21 16.61 8.88 4.55
C SER A 21 15.59 7.84 4.08
N LEU A 22 14.80 7.29 5.01
CA LEU A 22 13.69 6.38 4.65
C LEU A 22 12.63 7.08 3.80
N GLU A 23 12.31 8.34 4.12
CA GLU A 23 11.36 9.15 3.37
C GLU A 23 11.85 9.43 1.95
N ALA A 24 13.16 9.65 1.78
CA ALA A 24 13.77 9.82 0.46
C ALA A 24 13.63 8.53 -0.38
N ALA A 25 13.92 7.37 0.23
CA ALA A 25 13.72 6.07 -0.42
C ALA A 25 12.25 5.86 -0.83
N ILE A 26 11.30 6.13 0.07
CA ILE A 26 9.86 5.97 -0.21
C ILE A 26 9.39 6.92 -1.30
N ALA A 27 9.83 8.19 -1.26
CA ALA A 27 9.49 9.16 -2.29
C ALA A 27 10.05 8.76 -3.66
N ARG A 28 11.26 8.19 -3.70
CA ARG A 28 11.87 7.64 -4.91
C ARG A 28 11.06 6.46 -5.44
N GLU A 29 10.74 5.47 -4.62
CA GLU A 29 9.98 4.27 -5.02
C GLU A 29 8.56 4.63 -5.51
N ILE A 30 7.85 5.53 -4.81
CA ILE A 30 6.56 6.05 -5.26
C ILE A 30 6.68 6.70 -6.64
N TRP A 31 7.75 7.48 -6.87
CA TRP A 31 7.97 8.15 -8.15
C TRP A 31 8.36 7.18 -9.27
N GLU A 32 9.21 6.20 -8.99
CA GLU A 32 9.65 5.18 -9.95
C GLU A 32 8.47 4.33 -10.42
N GLU A 33 7.63 3.87 -9.49
CA GLU A 33 6.50 2.99 -9.80
C GLU A 33 5.30 3.72 -10.40
N THR A 34 4.97 4.91 -9.86
CA THR A 34 3.70 5.59 -10.15
C THR A 34 3.85 6.93 -10.84
N GLY A 35 5.07 7.44 -11.01
CA GLY A 35 5.35 8.78 -11.52
C GLY A 35 4.95 9.92 -10.57
N LEU A 36 4.39 9.60 -9.40
CA LEU A 36 3.93 10.57 -8.43
C LEU A 36 5.11 11.19 -7.68
N LYS A 37 5.15 12.52 -7.61
CA LYS A 37 6.09 13.23 -6.74
C LYS A 37 5.41 13.58 -5.43
N VAL A 38 5.93 13.01 -4.35
CA VAL A 38 5.51 13.30 -2.98
C VAL A 38 6.61 14.06 -2.25
N SER A 39 6.23 15.10 -1.53
CA SER A 39 7.15 15.85 -0.67
C SER A 39 6.56 15.92 0.73
N GLY A 40 6.94 14.99 1.60
CA GLY A 40 6.63 15.12 3.01
C GLY A 40 7.71 15.94 3.70
N SER A 41 7.33 17.03 4.35
CA SER A 41 8.21 17.74 5.27
C SER A 41 8.71 16.77 6.34
N SER A 42 10.04 16.67 6.52
CA SER A 42 10.75 15.65 7.32
C SER A 42 10.22 15.44 8.74
N LEU A 43 10.29 14.18 9.20
CA LEU A 43 10.04 13.76 10.59
C LEU A 43 11.09 14.35 11.56
N SER A 44 10.68 15.27 12.42
CA SER A 44 11.36 15.54 13.69
C SER A 44 10.70 14.73 14.82
N ALA A 45 11.07 13.45 14.99
CA ALA A 45 10.58 12.66 16.13
C ALA A 45 11.53 11.55 16.60
N MET A 46 12.84 11.82 16.63
CA MET A 46 13.80 11.09 17.49
C MET A 46 14.47 12.00 18.54
N GLN A 47 13.83 13.11 18.91
CA GLN A 47 14.27 14.01 20.00
C GLN A 47 13.19 14.27 21.07
N ALA A 48 12.20 13.38 21.23
CA ALA A 48 11.22 13.48 22.32
C ALA A 48 11.64 12.68 23.57
N LEU A 49 12.94 12.67 23.88
CA LEU A 49 13.49 12.23 25.16
C LEU A 49 14.46 13.30 25.71
N ASP A 50 14.12 14.58 25.60
CA ASP A 50 14.72 15.63 26.44
C ASP A 50 13.93 16.94 26.30
N ALA A 51 13.04 17.24 27.25
CA ALA A 51 12.67 18.59 27.68
C ALA A 51 11.50 18.52 28.67
N SER A 52 11.84 18.51 29.96
CA SER A 52 10.98 19.02 31.00
C SER A 52 10.78 20.53 30.87
N ALA A 53 9.59 20.99 31.28
CA ALA A 53 9.26 22.34 31.77
C ALA A 53 8.99 23.45 30.73
N GLY A 54 7.79 24.04 30.84
CA GLY A 54 7.49 25.38 30.32
C GLY A 54 6.06 25.53 29.81
N ASP A 55 5.22 26.21 30.61
CA ASP A 55 3.94 26.76 30.18
C ASP A 55 4.11 27.65 28.94
N GLY A 56 3.22 27.50 27.94
CA GLY A 56 3.14 28.44 26.83
C GLY A 56 2.48 27.89 25.57
N GLU A 57 1.21 28.25 25.37
CA GLU A 57 0.56 28.47 24.07
C GLU A 57 0.55 27.31 23.05
N LYS A 58 -0.62 26.65 22.92
CA LYS A 58 -0.94 25.68 21.86
C LYS A 58 -0.92 26.34 20.48
N THR A 59 0.26 26.46 19.90
CA THR A 59 0.43 26.61 18.45
C THR A 59 0.47 25.21 17.85
N THR A 60 -0.67 24.75 17.33
CA THR A 60 -0.76 23.53 16.52
C THR A 60 -0.08 23.77 15.19
N THR A 61 1.24 23.73 15.17
CA THR A 61 2.04 23.65 13.96
C THR A 61 2.01 22.20 13.48
N SER A 62 0.90 21.82 12.83
CA SER A 62 0.77 20.56 12.11
C SER A 62 1.65 20.64 10.86
N CYS A 63 2.86 20.14 10.98
CA CYS A 63 3.80 19.98 9.88
C CYS A 63 4.36 18.56 9.94
N SER A 64 3.55 17.57 9.59
CA SER A 64 3.93 16.15 9.58
C SER A 64 3.63 15.57 8.20
N GLY A 65 4.65 15.36 7.39
CA GLY A 65 4.47 14.79 6.04
C GLY A 65 4.28 13.27 6.05
N TRP A 66 4.99 12.56 6.95
CA TRP A 66 5.03 11.11 6.97
C TRP A 66 4.73 10.54 8.36
N THR A 67 3.98 9.44 8.40
CA THR A 67 3.68 8.70 9.62
C THR A 67 4.12 7.25 9.44
N ILE A 68 4.88 6.71 10.40
CA ILE A 68 5.18 5.27 10.42
C ILE A 68 3.95 4.52 10.90
N GLU A 69 3.43 3.63 10.06
CA GLU A 69 2.23 2.87 10.37
C GLU A 69 2.54 1.57 11.11
N CYS A 70 3.51 0.81 10.62
CA CYS A 70 3.93 -0.44 11.22
C CYS A 70 5.25 -0.96 10.63
N ILE A 71 5.74 -2.05 11.22
CA ILE A 71 6.88 -2.80 10.74
C ILE A 71 6.44 -4.26 10.51
N TRP A 72 6.87 -4.86 9.42
CA TRP A 72 6.55 -6.23 9.03
C TRP A 72 7.81 -7.00 8.65
N GLU A 73 8.04 -8.13 9.30
CA GLU A 73 9.12 -9.04 8.93
C GLU A 73 8.66 -9.99 7.81
N SER A 74 9.40 -10.01 6.70
CA SER A 74 9.05 -10.77 5.49
C SER A 74 10.19 -11.66 5.03
N VAL A 75 9.87 -12.87 4.59
CA VAL A 75 10.82 -13.83 4.02
C VAL A 75 10.35 -14.33 2.66
N PHE A 76 11.30 -14.62 1.77
CA PHE A 76 11.00 -15.21 0.46
C PHE A 76 11.89 -16.43 0.19
N PRO A 77 11.34 -17.53 -0.34
CA PRO A 77 9.91 -17.81 -0.60
C PRO A 77 9.05 -17.92 0.67
N THR A 78 7.76 -17.62 0.57
CA THR A 78 6.77 -17.72 1.68
C THR A 78 6.17 -19.12 1.84
N ILE A 79 6.63 -20.09 1.05
CA ILE A 79 6.05 -21.44 0.98
C ILE A 79 6.57 -22.30 2.15
N PRO A 80 5.69 -22.97 2.91
CA PRO A 80 6.07 -23.85 4.01
C PRO A 80 6.48 -25.24 3.51
N GLU A 81 7.46 -25.33 2.61
CA GLU A 81 8.01 -26.62 2.17
C GLU A 81 9.30 -26.97 2.92
N PRO A 82 9.47 -28.24 3.32
CA PRO A 82 10.69 -28.67 3.98
C PRO A 82 11.89 -28.52 3.03
N ARG A 83 12.94 -27.86 3.52
CA ARG A 83 14.26 -27.64 2.85
C ARG A 83 14.33 -26.49 1.83
N ILE A 84 13.39 -25.54 1.85
CA ILE A 84 13.56 -24.29 1.09
C ILE A 84 14.66 -23.44 1.73
N THR A 85 15.56 -22.93 0.90
CA THR A 85 16.54 -21.89 1.28
C THR A 85 15.87 -20.52 1.20
N ILE A 86 15.87 -19.77 2.31
CA ILE A 86 15.44 -18.37 2.31
C ILE A 86 16.38 -17.59 1.38
N LYS A 87 15.81 -17.03 0.32
CA LYS A 87 16.55 -16.23 -0.67
C LYS A 87 16.65 -14.78 -0.25
N ARG A 88 15.63 -14.27 0.45
CA ARG A 88 15.58 -12.90 0.97
C ARG A 88 14.84 -12.85 2.29
N HIS A 89 15.27 -11.93 3.14
CA HIS A 89 14.68 -11.64 4.44
C HIS A 89 14.73 -10.12 4.61
N HIS A 90 13.57 -9.51 4.79
CA HIS A 90 13.42 -8.06 4.85
C HIS A 90 12.66 -7.67 6.10
N LEU A 91 13.03 -6.52 6.65
CA LEU A 91 12.19 -5.76 7.57
C LEU A 91 11.54 -4.64 6.76
N VAL A 92 10.23 -4.72 6.57
CA VAL A 92 9.46 -3.75 5.78
C VAL A 92 8.89 -2.71 6.74
N VAL A 93 9.12 -1.43 6.48
CA VAL A 93 8.56 -0.32 7.25
C VAL A 93 7.50 0.35 6.39
N TYR A 94 6.25 0.37 6.84
CA TYR A 94 5.17 1.03 6.13
C TYR A 94 4.99 2.44 6.66
N LEU A 95 4.94 3.42 5.75
CA LEU A 95 4.65 4.81 6.06
C LEU A 95 3.43 5.28 5.27
N SER A 96 2.68 6.20 5.85
CA SER A 96 1.61 6.92 5.17
C SER A 96 1.97 8.40 4.99
N ILE A 97 1.42 9.00 3.95
CA ILE A 97 1.45 10.45 3.72
C ILE A 97 0.04 10.89 3.33
N LYS A 98 -0.42 11.98 3.93
CA LYS A 98 -1.68 12.61 3.57
C LYS A 98 -1.42 13.68 2.53
N LEU A 99 -2.01 13.51 1.34
CA LEU A 99 -1.96 14.51 0.28
C LEU A 99 -3.00 15.60 0.53
N SER A 100 -2.64 16.85 0.26
CA SER A 100 -3.57 17.97 0.22
C SER A 100 -4.51 17.88 -1.00
N GLU A 101 -5.66 18.54 -0.94
CA GLU A 101 -6.60 18.64 -2.08
C GLU A 101 -5.91 19.22 -3.33
N ARG A 102 -4.95 20.13 -3.16
CA ARG A 102 -4.16 20.67 -4.24
C ARG A 102 -3.27 19.60 -4.88
N GLU A 103 -2.55 18.82 -4.07
CA GLU A 103 -1.70 17.74 -4.58
C GLU A 103 -2.54 16.68 -5.28
N MET A 104 -3.69 16.29 -4.71
CA MET A 104 -4.62 15.35 -5.35
C MET A 104 -5.19 15.87 -6.67
N SER A 105 -5.57 17.15 -6.76
CA SER A 105 -6.15 17.72 -7.99
C SER A 105 -5.14 17.93 -9.12
N GLN A 106 -3.86 18.09 -8.79
CA GLN A 106 -2.75 18.21 -9.75
C GLN A 106 -2.09 16.86 -10.08
N MET A 107 -2.60 15.79 -9.48
CA MET A 107 -2.02 14.46 -9.57
C MET A 107 -2.23 13.83 -10.95
N SER A 108 -1.14 13.36 -11.55
CA SER A 108 -1.15 12.50 -12.72
C SER A 108 -0.22 11.33 -12.45
N LEU A 109 -0.77 10.11 -12.43
CA LEU A 109 0.01 8.89 -12.25
C LEU A 109 0.58 8.46 -13.58
N LYS A 110 1.87 8.18 -13.67
CA LYS A 110 2.48 7.53 -14.82
C LYS A 110 3.10 6.22 -14.36
N LEU A 111 2.34 5.15 -14.48
CA LEU A 111 2.79 3.83 -14.04
C LEU A 111 3.98 3.34 -14.87
N CYS A 112 4.93 2.70 -14.20
CA CYS A 112 6.06 2.02 -14.82
C CYS A 112 5.66 0.59 -15.19
N ASP A 113 5.42 0.32 -16.48
CA ASP A 113 4.95 -0.99 -16.96
C ASP A 113 5.93 -2.13 -16.62
N GLU A 114 7.21 -1.84 -16.39
CA GLU A 114 8.18 -2.84 -15.95
C GLU A 114 7.94 -3.31 -14.51
N GLU A 115 7.31 -2.49 -13.66
CA GLU A 115 7.18 -2.70 -12.22
C GLU A 115 5.73 -2.83 -11.73
N VAL A 116 4.81 -2.05 -12.29
CA VAL A 116 3.41 -1.97 -11.87
C VAL A 116 2.49 -2.01 -13.09
N ASP A 117 1.59 -3.01 -13.13
CA ASP A 117 0.59 -3.13 -14.21
C ASP A 117 -0.59 -2.17 -14.01
N ALA A 118 -0.94 -1.92 -12.74
CA ALA A 118 -2.15 -1.21 -12.39
C ALA A 118 -2.07 -0.57 -11.00
N ALA A 119 -2.85 0.49 -10.82
CA ALA A 119 -3.04 1.16 -9.54
C ALA A 119 -4.53 1.44 -9.28
N VAL A 120 -4.87 1.63 -8.01
CA VAL A 120 -6.25 1.89 -7.58
C VAL A 120 -6.28 2.88 -6.42
N TRP A 121 -7.33 3.72 -6.38
CA TRP A 121 -7.70 4.46 -5.19
C TRP A 121 -8.87 3.77 -4.48
N LEU A 122 -8.73 3.53 -3.19
CA LEU A 122 -9.72 2.84 -2.38
C LEU A 122 -10.40 3.80 -1.41
N SER A 123 -11.73 3.77 -1.37
CA SER A 123 -12.48 4.48 -0.33
C SER A 123 -12.45 3.68 0.98
N PRO A 124 -12.69 4.31 2.14
CA PRO A 124 -12.72 3.62 3.43
C PRO A 124 -13.68 2.41 3.45
N LYS A 125 -14.85 2.52 2.79
CA LYS A 125 -15.79 1.40 2.65
C LYS A 125 -15.16 0.21 1.93
N LYS A 126 -14.44 0.45 0.82
CA LYS A 126 -13.76 -0.59 0.03
C LYS A 126 -12.61 -1.24 0.80
N VAL A 127 -11.84 -0.43 1.53
CA VAL A 127 -10.78 -0.91 2.42
C VAL A 127 -11.36 -1.87 3.47
N ASN A 128 -12.43 -1.48 4.16
CA ASN A 128 -13.07 -2.35 5.16
C ASN A 128 -13.59 -3.66 4.55
N SER A 129 -14.13 -3.62 3.31
CA SER A 129 -14.51 -4.83 2.60
C SER A 129 -13.33 -5.74 2.26
N ILE A 130 -12.18 -5.18 1.85
CA ILE A 130 -10.95 -5.94 1.60
C ILE A 130 -10.46 -6.59 2.90
N LEU A 131 -10.38 -5.83 4.00
CA LEU A 131 -9.92 -6.34 5.28
C LEU A 131 -10.83 -7.45 5.83
N ALA A 132 -12.15 -7.26 5.74
CA ALA A 132 -13.11 -8.28 6.14
C ALA A 132 -12.91 -9.59 5.35
N LYS A 133 -12.72 -9.52 4.03
CA LYS A 133 -12.48 -10.71 3.18
C LYS A 133 -11.07 -11.31 3.35
N GLY A 134 -10.05 -10.47 3.57
CA GLY A 134 -8.65 -10.90 3.70
C GLY A 134 -8.34 -11.56 5.03
N LEU A 135 -9.05 -11.18 6.10
CA LEU A 135 -8.86 -11.71 7.45
C LEU A 135 -9.87 -12.80 7.82
N CYS A 136 -11.09 -12.77 7.27
CA CYS A 136 -12.09 -13.82 7.51
C CYS A 136 -11.85 -15.00 6.56
N ARG A 137 -11.39 -16.12 7.11
CA ARG A 137 -11.39 -17.44 6.44
C ARG A 137 -12.78 -18.09 6.32
N ALA A 138 -13.84 -17.39 6.70
CA ALA A 138 -15.16 -17.96 6.90
C ALA A 138 -16.21 -17.35 5.96
N ASP A 139 -16.96 -18.28 5.36
CA ASP A 139 -18.22 -18.14 4.63
C ASP A 139 -19.18 -17.17 5.35
N SER A 140 -19.07 -15.89 5.04
CA SER A 140 -20.04 -14.88 5.46
C SER A 140 -20.74 -14.39 4.21
N SER A 141 -22.02 -14.73 4.11
CA SER A 141 -23.01 -14.28 3.13
C SER A 141 -23.26 -12.76 3.22
N VAL A 142 -22.20 -11.97 3.04
CA VAL A 142 -22.30 -10.55 2.79
C VAL A 142 -22.82 -10.42 1.38
N SER A 143 -23.96 -9.75 1.21
CA SER A 143 -24.58 -9.51 -0.09
C SER A 143 -23.52 -9.04 -1.09
N GLU A 144 -23.29 -9.88 -2.09
CA GLU A 144 -22.37 -9.69 -3.22
C GLU A 144 -22.88 -8.57 -4.14
N GLU A 145 -22.97 -7.35 -3.64
CA GLU A 145 -22.87 -6.23 -4.55
C GLU A 145 -21.46 -6.27 -5.09
N GLU A 146 -21.32 -6.66 -6.36
CA GLU A 146 -20.05 -6.71 -7.07
C GLU A 146 -19.40 -5.31 -7.01
N ILE A 147 -18.44 -5.16 -6.09
CA ILE A 147 -17.78 -3.89 -5.88
C ILE A 147 -16.68 -3.79 -6.92
N TRP A 148 -16.82 -2.83 -7.82
CA TRP A 148 -15.83 -2.54 -8.84
C TRP A 148 -14.91 -1.39 -8.42
N VAL A 149 -13.63 -1.47 -8.80
CA VAL A 149 -12.66 -0.39 -8.68
C VAL A 149 -12.27 0.13 -10.06
N ASP A 150 -12.16 1.46 -10.19
CA ASP A 150 -11.65 2.06 -11.42
C ASP A 150 -10.13 1.83 -11.46
N LEU A 151 -9.68 1.09 -12.46
CA LEU A 151 -8.27 0.71 -12.61
C LEU A 151 -7.51 1.82 -13.32
N LEU A 152 -6.43 2.30 -12.72
CA LEU A 152 -5.48 3.19 -13.38
C LEU A 152 -4.41 2.32 -14.03
N THR A 153 -4.19 2.50 -15.33
CA THR A 153 -3.18 1.78 -16.13
C THR A 153 -2.23 2.78 -16.77
N SER A 154 -1.10 2.34 -17.32
CA SER A 154 -0.17 3.22 -18.05
C SER A 154 -0.82 3.98 -19.22
N SER A 155 -1.91 3.47 -19.77
CA SER A 155 -2.71 4.12 -20.82
C SER A 155 -3.76 5.11 -20.32
N ASN A 156 -4.03 5.18 -19.01
CA ASN A 156 -5.03 6.10 -18.44
C ASN A 156 -4.63 6.61 -17.04
N THR A 157 -4.05 7.81 -17.03
CA THR A 157 -3.11 8.30 -16.01
C THR A 157 -3.64 9.43 -15.13
N GLN A 158 -4.92 9.81 -15.28
CA GLN A 158 -5.53 10.90 -14.48
C GLN A 158 -6.46 10.36 -13.39
N VAL A 159 -6.28 10.84 -12.16
CA VAL A 159 -7.09 10.47 -10.98
C VAL A 159 -8.58 10.82 -11.16
N ALA A 160 -8.89 11.84 -11.96
CA ALA A 160 -10.25 12.26 -12.27
C ALA A 160 -10.87 11.56 -13.49
N ALA A 161 -10.10 10.76 -14.23
CA ALA A 161 -10.62 10.03 -15.38
C ALA A 161 -11.25 8.73 -14.87
N LYS A 162 -12.58 8.59 -15.03
CA LYS A 162 -13.19 7.26 -15.03
C LYS A 162 -12.56 6.48 -16.17
N THR A 163 -11.70 5.51 -15.83
CA THR A 163 -10.92 4.81 -16.85
C THR A 163 -11.78 3.87 -17.70
N GLY A 164 -13.00 3.58 -17.25
CA GLY A 164 -13.93 2.65 -17.87
C GLY A 164 -13.52 1.19 -17.66
N VAL A 165 -12.24 0.94 -17.36
CA VAL A 165 -11.68 -0.35 -16.96
C VAL A 165 -11.96 -0.55 -15.48
N LYS A 166 -12.71 -1.60 -15.19
CA LYS A 166 -13.12 -1.94 -13.83
C LYS A 166 -12.53 -3.30 -13.47
N GLU A 167 -11.95 -3.36 -12.28
CA GLU A 167 -11.48 -4.61 -11.68
C GLU A 167 -12.41 -5.01 -10.54
N SER A 168 -12.66 -6.31 -10.39
CA SER A 168 -13.42 -6.81 -9.24
C SER A 168 -12.62 -6.57 -7.96
N LEU A 169 -13.26 -6.04 -6.91
CA LEU A 169 -12.64 -5.93 -5.58
C LEU A 169 -12.16 -7.30 -5.07
N GLU A 170 -12.71 -8.38 -5.60
CA GLU A 170 -12.31 -9.74 -5.21
C GLU A 170 -10.86 -10.04 -5.54
N HIS A 171 -10.35 -9.53 -6.66
CA HIS A 171 -8.94 -9.69 -7.05
C HIS A 171 -7.98 -8.92 -6.14
N LEU A 172 -8.48 -7.87 -5.47
CA LEU A 172 -7.75 -7.10 -4.46
C LEU A 172 -7.90 -7.70 -3.06
N SER A 173 -8.82 -8.65 -2.88
CA SER A 173 -9.13 -9.27 -1.60
C SER A 173 -8.47 -10.63 -1.42
N GLY A 174 -8.19 -10.99 -0.17
CA GLY A 174 -7.53 -12.25 0.14
C GLY A 174 -6.00 -12.16 0.11
N ILE A 175 -5.37 -13.21 0.62
CA ILE A 175 -3.93 -13.29 0.79
C ILE A 175 -3.28 -13.87 -0.48
N TYR A 176 -2.33 -13.14 -1.05
CA TYR A 176 -1.48 -13.65 -2.13
C TYR A 176 -0.52 -14.76 -1.60
N PRO A 177 -0.27 -15.83 -2.38
CA PRO A 177 -0.93 -16.18 -3.64
C PRO A 177 -2.29 -16.85 -3.40
N ARG A 178 -3.33 -16.32 -4.04
CA ARG A 178 -4.65 -16.95 -4.15
C ARG A 178 -4.88 -17.41 -5.59
N PHE A 179 -5.51 -18.56 -5.76
CA PHE A 179 -5.93 -19.09 -7.06
C PHE A 179 -7.44 -19.23 -7.05
N ASP A 180 -8.09 -19.04 -8.19
CA ASP A 180 -9.51 -19.35 -8.36
C ASP A 180 -9.70 -20.86 -8.48
N ASP A 181 -10.69 -21.40 -7.77
CA ASP A 181 -10.98 -22.83 -7.75
C ASP A 181 -11.61 -23.31 -9.08
N ASP A 182 -12.20 -22.40 -9.87
CA ASP A 182 -13.04 -22.72 -11.04
C ASP A 182 -12.40 -22.45 -12.42
N ASP A 183 -11.28 -21.73 -12.51
CA ASP A 183 -10.65 -21.44 -13.81
C ASP A 183 -9.35 -22.23 -14.04
N THR A 184 -9.51 -23.43 -14.60
CA THR A 184 -8.38 -24.28 -15.03
C THR A 184 -7.53 -23.66 -16.16
N SER A 185 -7.94 -22.52 -16.74
CA SER A 185 -7.28 -21.90 -17.89
C SER A 185 -6.40 -20.69 -17.57
N SER A 186 -6.56 -20.05 -16.40
CA SER A 186 -5.76 -18.90 -15.97
C SER A 186 -5.15 -19.09 -14.57
N GLN A 187 -4.07 -19.88 -14.48
CA GLN A 187 -3.35 -20.15 -13.22
C GLN A 187 -2.48 -18.97 -12.73
N HIS A 188 -2.93 -17.72 -12.90
CA HIS A 188 -2.18 -16.58 -12.38
C HIS A 188 -2.59 -16.32 -10.94
N PRO A 189 -1.68 -16.43 -9.95
CA PRO A 189 -2.02 -16.13 -8.57
C PRO A 189 -2.36 -14.65 -8.44
N PHE A 190 -3.35 -14.30 -7.63
CA PHE A 190 -3.71 -12.92 -7.34
C PHE A 190 -3.91 -12.72 -5.83
N GLY A 191 -4.33 -11.52 -5.42
CA GLY A 191 -4.58 -11.16 -4.04
C GLY A 191 -3.57 -10.14 -3.51
N MET A 192 -3.76 -9.74 -2.26
CA MET A 192 -2.93 -8.72 -1.63
C MET A 192 -1.80 -9.37 -0.82
N ALA A 193 -0.61 -8.77 -0.88
CA ALA A 193 0.53 -9.21 -0.08
C ALA A 193 0.18 -9.16 1.42
N GLN A 194 0.57 -10.20 2.18
CA GLN A 194 0.23 -10.32 3.60
C GLN A 194 0.66 -9.10 4.43
N GLY A 195 1.88 -8.60 4.19
CA GLY A 195 2.37 -7.41 4.88
C GLY A 195 1.57 -6.16 4.55
N SER A 196 1.04 -6.04 3.32
CA SER A 196 0.22 -4.90 2.92
C SER A 196 -1.19 -4.97 3.55
N LEU A 197 -1.77 -6.16 3.68
CA LEU A 197 -3.02 -6.35 4.45
C LEU A 197 -2.83 -5.98 5.92
N PHE A 198 -1.73 -6.42 6.52
CA PHE A 198 -1.38 -6.06 7.89
C PHE A 198 -1.22 -4.54 8.05
N ALA A 199 -0.46 -3.90 7.16
CA ALA A 199 -0.27 -2.45 7.19
C ALA A 199 -1.58 -1.66 7.01
N LEU A 200 -2.47 -2.13 6.13
CA LEU A 200 -3.78 -1.52 5.92
C LEU A 200 -4.67 -1.65 7.17
N GLN A 201 -4.62 -2.80 7.86
CA GLN A 201 -5.31 -2.99 9.13
C GLN A 201 -4.78 -2.05 10.21
N GLU A 202 -3.45 -1.93 10.35
CA GLU A 202 -2.82 -1.04 11.33
C GLU A 202 -3.14 0.44 11.05
N TYR A 203 -3.13 0.85 9.77
CA TYR A 203 -3.58 2.18 9.37
C TYR A 203 -5.04 2.44 9.79
N CYS A 204 -5.96 1.51 9.48
CA CYS A 204 -7.36 1.65 9.88
C CYS A 204 -7.54 1.69 11.39
N ASN A 205 -6.79 0.89 12.15
CA ASN A 205 -6.85 0.91 13.62
C ASN A 205 -6.41 2.26 14.20
N ARG A 206 -5.39 2.89 13.59
CA ARG A 206 -4.85 4.18 14.03
C ARG A 206 -5.74 5.36 13.65
N HIS A 207 -6.40 5.30 12.50
CA HIS A 207 -7.15 6.41 11.89
C HIS A 207 -8.67 6.22 11.89
N HIS A 208 -9.21 5.30 12.70
CA HIS A 208 -10.64 4.93 12.70
C HIS A 208 -11.61 6.10 12.98
N ASP A 209 -11.13 7.16 13.64
CA ASP A 209 -11.96 8.29 14.10
C ASP A 209 -11.76 9.59 13.28
N GLU A 210 -11.01 9.56 12.16
CA GLU A 210 -10.79 10.70 11.25
C GLU A 210 -11.72 10.70 10.02
#